data_AF-A0A7Y5BWY0-F1
#
_entry.id   AF-A0A7Y5BWY0-F1
#
_cell.length_a   1.000
_cell.length_b   1.000
_cell.length_c   1.000
_cell.angle_alpha   90.00
_cell.angle_beta   90.00
_cell.angle_gamma   90.00
#
_symmetry.space_group_name_H-M   'P 1'
#
loop_
_entity.id
_entity.type
_entity.pdbx_description
1 polymer ?
#
loop_
_entity_poly.entity_id
_entity_poly.type
_entity_poly.pdbx_seq_one_letter_code
_entity_poly.pdbx_strand_id
1 'polypeptide(L)'
;MQKLAGKNILVTGAGSGIGQAIAVRFAAEGANVAINFRSGPESAQLTEEQARAAALKNGAHIVVGTPGRVLDHLLRRTLSLEHLEMLIFDEADRMLSMGFYPDMIKVKRYLPNRRVHTCMFSATFPVQVMNTAQQFMHTPEHLSLSADHVHVTETDHLYYFVPGMDKDRALVRIIETENPTSAIIFCNTKVKVHYVTVVLQRFGYDADELSADLSQADRERVLNRVRAGTLRFLVATDVAARGLDIPELSHVFQYEPPDELEAYIHRAGRTGRAGATGVAITLVSGAEKFALDRISKRFAIPIEERPMPSDEDVEAIVAQRLTALLESRLRERDRLQTERSQRFIPLARELADAVGELPLITMLLDDYYQQSLHAPAIPLEAPRERSSQAPARADRPPRPRRNRR
;
A
#
# COMPACT_ATOMS: atom_id res chain seq x y z
N MET A 1 -24.18 -32.25 -15.53
CA MET A 1 -23.40 -31.82 -14.35
C MET A 1 -21.94 -31.98 -14.70
N GLN A 2 -21.14 -30.91 -14.63
CA GLN A 2 -19.72 -30.98 -14.98
C GLN A 2 -18.88 -31.07 -13.71
N LYS A 3 -17.95 -32.04 -13.72
CA LYS A 3 -17.17 -32.48 -12.57
C LYS A 3 -15.89 -31.64 -12.48
N LEU A 4 -15.47 -31.30 -11.27
CA LEU A 4 -14.07 -30.94 -11.02
C LEU A 4 -13.21 -32.18 -11.29
N ALA A 5 -12.14 -32.05 -12.06
CA ALA A 5 -11.24 -33.15 -12.43
C ALA A 5 -9.88 -32.92 -11.75
N GLY A 6 -9.54 -33.77 -10.75
CA GLY A 6 -8.24 -33.79 -10.07
C GLY A 6 -7.93 -32.58 -9.15
N LYS A 7 -7.23 -32.83 -8.03
CA LYS A 7 -6.80 -31.86 -6.98
C LYS A 7 -7.75 -30.65 -6.85
N ASN A 8 -8.93 -30.91 -6.28
CA ASN A 8 -10.05 -29.97 -6.30
C ASN A 8 -9.98 -29.01 -5.12
N ILE A 9 -9.50 -27.79 -5.37
CA ILE A 9 -9.33 -26.74 -4.36
C ILE A 9 -10.29 -25.59 -4.64
N LEU A 10 -11.04 -25.16 -3.63
CA LEU A 10 -11.85 -23.96 -3.67
C LEU A 10 -11.23 -22.92 -2.74
N VAL A 11 -10.83 -21.79 -3.31
CA VAL A 11 -10.35 -20.62 -2.58
C VAL A 11 -11.43 -19.55 -2.61
N THR A 12 -11.88 -19.15 -1.43
CA THR A 12 -12.84 -18.06 -1.25
C THR A 12 -12.20 -16.92 -0.50
N GLY A 13 -12.43 -15.69 -0.95
CA GLY A 13 -11.90 -14.49 -0.30
C GLY A 13 -12.79 -13.27 -0.51
N ALA A 14 -12.51 -12.22 0.24
CA ALA A 14 -13.29 -10.98 0.23
C ALA A 14 -13.09 -10.14 -1.05
N GLY A 15 -11.96 -10.31 -1.77
CA GLY A 15 -11.61 -9.53 -2.97
C GLY A 15 -10.77 -10.29 -4.00
N SER A 16 -10.52 -9.68 -5.17
CA SER A 16 -9.91 -10.35 -6.32
C SER A 16 -8.40 -10.55 -6.26
N GLY A 17 -7.65 -9.77 -5.47
CA GLY A 17 -6.18 -9.73 -5.56
C GLY A 17 -5.42 -10.94 -5.10
N ILE A 18 -5.57 -11.33 -3.82
CA ILE A 18 -4.81 -12.47 -3.30
C ILE A 18 -5.30 -13.74 -3.99
N GLY A 19 -6.60 -13.87 -4.21
CA GLY A 19 -7.13 -14.97 -5.02
C GLY A 19 -6.60 -14.99 -6.46
N GLN A 20 -6.43 -13.84 -7.13
CA GLN A 20 -5.75 -13.76 -8.43
C GLN A 20 -4.27 -14.13 -8.34
N ALA A 21 -3.55 -13.66 -7.33
CA ALA A 21 -2.14 -13.99 -7.14
C ALA A 21 -1.93 -15.49 -6.88
N ILE A 22 -2.78 -16.10 -6.05
CA ILE A 22 -2.85 -17.54 -5.81
C ILE A 22 -3.12 -18.27 -7.13
N ALA A 23 -4.12 -17.81 -7.89
CA ALA A 23 -4.47 -18.42 -9.18
C ALA A 23 -3.32 -18.35 -10.19
N VAL A 24 -2.63 -17.21 -10.31
CA VAL A 24 -1.48 -17.01 -11.19
C VAL A 24 -0.34 -17.95 -10.80
N ARG A 25 -0.07 -18.10 -9.50
CA ARG A 25 1.01 -18.96 -9.02
C ARG A 25 0.73 -20.45 -9.30
N PHE A 26 -0.49 -20.92 -9.03
CA PHE A 26 -0.86 -22.29 -9.36
C PHE A 26 -0.93 -22.55 -10.88
N ALA A 27 -1.34 -21.57 -11.67
CA ALA A 27 -1.31 -21.67 -13.13
C ALA A 27 0.13 -21.79 -13.65
N ALA A 28 1.09 -21.06 -13.06
CA ALA A 28 2.51 -21.18 -13.38
C ALA A 28 3.08 -22.58 -13.05
N GLU A 29 2.49 -23.28 -12.08
CA GLU A 29 2.82 -24.67 -11.72
C GLU A 29 2.05 -25.71 -12.56
N GLY A 30 1.32 -25.28 -13.59
CA GLY A 30 0.63 -26.16 -14.55
C GLY A 30 -0.79 -26.58 -14.15
N ALA A 31 -1.37 -26.00 -13.10
CA ALA A 31 -2.76 -26.28 -12.72
C ALA A 31 -3.77 -25.54 -13.61
N ASN A 32 -4.86 -26.21 -14.00
CA ASN A 32 -6.00 -25.53 -14.61
C ASN A 32 -6.79 -24.76 -13.54
N VAL A 33 -6.81 -23.43 -13.62
CA VAL A 33 -7.43 -22.55 -12.62
C VAL A 33 -8.59 -21.75 -13.22
N ALA A 34 -9.74 -21.76 -12.55
CA ALA A 34 -10.89 -20.92 -12.89
C ALA A 34 -11.03 -19.76 -11.89
N ILE A 35 -10.94 -18.52 -12.40
CA ILE A 35 -11.06 -17.29 -11.60
C ILE A 35 -12.45 -16.68 -11.81
N ASN A 36 -13.18 -16.46 -10.72
CA ASN A 36 -14.59 -16.07 -10.74
C ASN A 36 -14.90 -14.98 -9.69
N PHE A 37 -14.48 -13.75 -10.00
CA PHE A 37 -14.79 -12.54 -9.23
C PHE A 37 -15.85 -11.70 -9.95
N ARG A 38 -16.60 -10.85 -9.22
CA ARG A 38 -17.38 -9.78 -9.87
C ARG A 38 -16.44 -8.71 -10.42
N SER A 39 -16.61 -8.36 -11.70
CA SER A 39 -15.97 -7.22 -12.37
C SER A 39 -17.05 -6.37 -13.04
N GLY A 40 -17.17 -5.08 -12.67
CA GLY A 40 -17.80 -3.99 -13.45
C GLY A 40 -19.29 -4.08 -13.86
N PRO A 41 -19.87 -3.01 -14.44
CA PRO A 41 -21.29 -2.91 -14.82
C PRO A 41 -21.68 -3.75 -16.05
N GLU A 42 -23.00 -3.92 -16.26
CA GLU A 42 -23.68 -4.97 -17.06
C GLU A 42 -23.25 -5.18 -18.52
N SER A 43 -22.64 -4.20 -19.18
CA SER A 43 -22.40 -4.24 -20.62
C SER A 43 -21.20 -5.11 -21.07
N ALA A 44 -20.25 -5.40 -20.18
CA ALA A 44 -19.10 -6.29 -20.44
C ALA A 44 -19.34 -7.76 -19.99
N GLN A 45 -20.50 -8.06 -19.41
CA GLN A 45 -20.74 -9.32 -18.70
C GLN A 45 -20.84 -10.54 -19.62
N LEU A 46 -21.39 -10.42 -20.84
CA LEU A 46 -21.71 -11.58 -21.67
C LEU A 46 -20.48 -12.31 -22.21
N THR A 47 -19.45 -11.59 -22.66
CA THR A 47 -18.22 -12.18 -23.24
C THR A 47 -17.28 -12.72 -22.17
N GLU A 48 -17.12 -12.02 -21.04
CA GLU A 48 -16.32 -12.50 -19.89
C GLU A 48 -16.99 -13.66 -19.15
N GLU A 49 -18.32 -13.63 -18.97
CA GLU A 49 -19.06 -14.72 -18.34
C GLU A 49 -19.02 -15.99 -19.20
N GLN A 50 -19.06 -15.86 -20.54
CA GLN A 50 -18.88 -16.99 -21.46
C GLN A 50 -17.47 -17.59 -21.37
N ALA A 51 -16.41 -16.76 -21.29
CA ALA A 51 -15.04 -17.23 -21.11
C ALA A 51 -14.82 -17.90 -19.75
N ARG A 52 -15.37 -17.35 -18.66
CA ARG A 52 -15.32 -17.94 -17.31
C ARG A 52 -16.10 -19.24 -17.21
N ALA A 53 -17.29 -19.29 -17.81
CA ALA A 53 -18.07 -20.52 -17.91
C ALA A 53 -17.38 -21.59 -18.78
N ALA A 54 -16.63 -21.18 -19.81
CA ALA A 54 -15.80 -22.07 -20.62
C ALA A 54 -14.62 -22.66 -19.83
N ALA A 55 -13.96 -21.87 -18.97
CA ALA A 55 -12.89 -22.36 -18.09
C ALA A 55 -13.38 -23.43 -17.10
N LEU A 56 -14.58 -23.24 -16.52
CA LEU A 56 -15.24 -24.26 -15.70
C LEU A 56 -15.69 -25.49 -16.51
N LYS A 57 -16.13 -25.30 -17.76
CA LYS A 57 -16.51 -26.39 -18.68
C LYS A 57 -15.35 -27.34 -19.00
N ASN A 58 -14.12 -26.84 -19.02
CA ASN A 58 -12.91 -27.61 -19.33
C ASN A 58 -12.35 -28.39 -18.13
N GLY A 59 -13.00 -28.32 -16.95
CA GLY A 59 -12.55 -28.99 -15.73
C GLY A 59 -11.41 -28.23 -15.05
N ALA A 60 -11.74 -27.39 -14.07
CA ALA A 60 -10.76 -26.68 -13.25
C ALA A 60 -10.33 -27.53 -12.05
N HIS A 61 -9.02 -27.55 -11.77
CA HIS A 61 -8.48 -28.13 -10.54
C HIS A 61 -8.68 -27.15 -9.37
N ILE A 62 -8.49 -25.85 -9.63
CA ILE A 62 -8.62 -24.80 -8.62
C ILE A 62 -9.68 -23.79 -9.04
N VAL A 63 -10.60 -23.48 -8.14
CA VAL A 63 -11.59 -22.42 -8.31
C VAL A 63 -11.33 -21.34 -7.29
N VAL A 64 -11.22 -20.09 -7.77
CA VAL A 64 -11.06 -18.93 -6.90
C VAL A 64 -12.21 -17.96 -7.13
N GLY A 65 -12.91 -17.54 -6.08
CA GLY A 65 -13.99 -16.56 -6.22
C GLY A 65 -14.55 -16.03 -4.90
N THR A 66 -15.40 -15.01 -4.96
CA THR A 66 -16.13 -14.53 -3.77
C THR A 66 -17.24 -15.52 -3.40
N PRO A 67 -17.62 -15.63 -2.11
CA PRO A 67 -18.66 -16.57 -1.67
C PRO A 67 -19.97 -16.46 -2.46
N GLY A 68 -20.44 -15.24 -2.74
CA GLY A 68 -21.64 -15.01 -3.54
C GLY A 68 -21.52 -15.55 -4.98
N ARG A 69 -20.37 -15.38 -5.65
CA ARG A 69 -20.20 -15.86 -7.03
C ARG A 69 -20.05 -17.39 -7.09
N VAL A 70 -19.36 -17.97 -6.12
CA VAL A 70 -19.28 -19.43 -5.97
C VAL A 70 -20.68 -20.01 -5.78
N LEU A 71 -21.49 -19.38 -4.92
CA LEU A 71 -22.88 -19.76 -4.70
C LEU A 71 -23.72 -19.69 -5.98
N ASP A 72 -23.59 -18.62 -6.78
CA ASP A 72 -24.31 -18.50 -8.06
C ASP A 72 -24.00 -19.66 -9.00
N HIS A 73 -22.73 -20.06 -9.10
CA HIS A 73 -22.32 -21.18 -9.94
C HIS A 73 -22.85 -22.53 -9.45
N LEU A 74 -22.91 -22.73 -8.13
CA LEU A 74 -23.52 -23.89 -7.49
C LEU A 74 -25.03 -23.95 -7.78
N LEU A 75 -25.74 -22.82 -7.61
CA LEU A 75 -27.18 -22.70 -7.89
C LEU A 75 -27.49 -23.00 -9.37
N ARG A 76 -26.67 -22.48 -10.29
CA ARG A 76 -26.78 -22.72 -11.74
C ARG A 76 -26.28 -24.09 -12.18
N ARG A 77 -25.78 -24.93 -11.27
CA ARG A 77 -25.18 -26.26 -11.55
C ARG A 77 -24.03 -26.23 -12.57
N THR A 78 -23.34 -25.11 -12.63
CA THR A 78 -22.16 -24.89 -13.48
C THR A 78 -20.85 -25.18 -12.72
N LEU A 79 -20.93 -25.33 -11.40
CA LEU A 79 -19.87 -25.82 -10.51
C LEU A 79 -20.45 -26.94 -9.64
N SER A 80 -19.67 -28.01 -9.42
CA SER A 80 -19.97 -29.07 -8.46
C SER A 80 -18.81 -29.19 -7.47
N LEU A 81 -19.10 -29.23 -6.17
CA LEU A 81 -18.09 -29.39 -5.11
C LEU A 81 -17.99 -30.85 -4.61
N GLU A 82 -18.62 -31.81 -5.29
CA GLU A 82 -18.65 -33.23 -4.89
C GLU A 82 -17.25 -33.82 -4.66
N HIS A 83 -16.29 -33.44 -5.51
CA HIS A 83 -14.91 -33.91 -5.41
C HIS A 83 -13.98 -32.94 -4.67
N LEU A 84 -14.48 -31.91 -4.00
CA LEU A 84 -13.67 -30.92 -3.29
C LEU A 84 -12.82 -31.55 -2.17
N GLU A 85 -11.52 -31.35 -2.21
CA GLU A 85 -10.56 -31.86 -1.21
C GLU A 85 -10.14 -30.79 -0.21
N MET A 86 -10.03 -29.54 -0.67
CA MET A 86 -9.56 -28.43 0.15
C MET A 86 -10.42 -27.18 -0.04
N LEU A 87 -10.75 -26.54 1.08
CA LEU A 87 -11.49 -25.27 1.13
C LEU A 87 -10.63 -24.23 1.85
N ILE A 88 -10.32 -23.13 1.18
CA ILE A 88 -9.52 -22.05 1.76
C ILE A 88 -10.39 -20.81 1.90
N PHE A 89 -10.48 -20.29 3.11
CA PHE A 89 -11.02 -18.98 3.40
C PHE A 89 -9.86 -18.01 3.58
N ASP A 90 -9.76 -17.01 2.73
CA ASP A 90 -8.74 -15.97 2.82
C ASP A 90 -9.37 -14.61 3.13
N GLU A 91 -8.68 -13.78 3.91
CA GLU A 91 -9.22 -12.55 4.50
C GLU A 91 -10.59 -12.78 5.21
N ALA A 92 -10.64 -13.76 6.12
CA ALA A 92 -11.90 -14.21 6.72
C ALA A 92 -12.66 -13.13 7.50
N ASP A 93 -11.96 -12.31 8.29
CA ASP A 93 -12.51 -11.11 8.94
C ASP A 93 -13.27 -10.21 7.97
N ARG A 94 -12.68 -9.94 6.81
CA ARG A 94 -13.28 -9.10 5.78
C ARG A 94 -14.46 -9.74 5.08
N MET A 95 -14.43 -11.05 4.83
CA MET A 95 -15.59 -11.72 4.26
C MET A 95 -16.82 -11.54 5.15
N LEU A 96 -16.63 -11.58 6.46
CA LEU A 96 -17.71 -11.36 7.43
C LEU A 96 -18.15 -9.90 7.46
N SER A 97 -17.23 -8.92 7.47
CA SER A 97 -17.60 -7.50 7.47
C SER A 97 -18.34 -7.07 6.20
N MET A 98 -18.00 -7.64 5.05
CA MET A 98 -18.70 -7.42 3.77
C MET A 98 -20.06 -8.13 3.68
N GLY A 99 -20.48 -8.85 4.73
CA GLY A 99 -21.77 -9.51 4.80
C GLY A 99 -21.86 -10.78 3.95
N PHE A 100 -20.74 -11.43 3.59
CA PHE A 100 -20.76 -12.68 2.83
C PHE A 100 -21.14 -13.92 3.67
N TYR A 101 -21.23 -13.79 4.99
CA TYR A 101 -21.56 -14.90 5.88
C TYR A 101 -22.81 -15.70 5.46
N PRO A 102 -23.95 -15.09 5.09
CA PRO A 102 -25.12 -15.84 4.64
C PRO A 102 -24.84 -16.69 3.39
N ASP A 103 -24.02 -16.20 2.47
CA ASP A 103 -23.67 -16.93 1.26
C ASP A 103 -22.67 -18.06 1.55
N MET A 104 -21.71 -17.85 2.46
CA MET A 104 -20.82 -18.90 2.95
C MET A 104 -21.63 -20.07 3.55
N ILE A 105 -22.65 -19.78 4.37
CA ILE A 105 -23.52 -20.80 4.96
C ILE A 105 -24.31 -21.56 3.88
N LYS A 106 -24.75 -20.89 2.81
CA LYS A 106 -25.41 -21.58 1.69
C LYS A 106 -24.42 -22.45 0.92
N VAL A 107 -23.21 -21.97 0.65
CA VAL A 107 -22.13 -22.76 0.02
C VAL A 107 -21.81 -24.01 0.84
N LYS A 108 -21.81 -23.91 2.18
CA LYS A 108 -21.61 -25.05 3.09
C LYS A 108 -22.54 -26.22 2.79
N ARG A 109 -23.78 -25.97 2.36
CA ARG A 109 -24.78 -27.00 2.03
C ARG A 109 -24.42 -27.82 0.78
N TYR A 110 -23.52 -27.31 -0.06
CA TYR A 110 -23.03 -27.98 -1.26
C TYR A 110 -21.68 -28.69 -1.02
N LEU A 111 -21.08 -28.51 0.15
CA LEU A 111 -19.85 -29.24 0.49
C LEU A 111 -20.15 -30.74 0.60
N PRO A 112 -19.20 -31.59 0.21
CA PRO A 112 -19.41 -33.04 0.28
C PRO A 112 -19.50 -33.50 1.74
N ASN A 113 -20.24 -34.59 1.98
CA ASN A 113 -20.42 -35.16 3.33
C ASN A 113 -19.14 -35.76 3.93
N ARG A 114 -18.09 -35.92 3.12
CA ARG A 114 -16.75 -36.35 3.58
C ARG A 114 -15.98 -35.19 4.16
N ARG A 115 -14.92 -35.49 4.92
CA ARG A 115 -14.02 -34.45 5.43
C ARG A 115 -13.33 -33.72 4.27
N VAL A 116 -13.39 -32.40 4.33
CA VAL A 116 -12.66 -31.45 3.47
C VAL A 116 -11.60 -30.81 4.33
N HIS A 117 -10.38 -30.67 3.80
CA HIS A 117 -9.33 -29.94 4.50
C HIS A 117 -9.61 -28.45 4.40
N THR A 118 -10.06 -27.85 5.51
CA THR A 118 -10.41 -26.43 5.53
C THR A 118 -9.29 -25.63 6.17
N CYS A 119 -8.84 -24.57 5.50
CA CYS A 119 -7.90 -23.58 6.03
C CYS A 119 -8.61 -22.22 6.11
N MET A 120 -8.34 -21.45 7.15
CA MET A 120 -8.85 -20.08 7.29
C MET A 120 -7.70 -19.15 7.63
N PHE A 121 -7.49 -18.15 6.78
CA PHE A 121 -6.49 -17.11 6.93
C PHE A 121 -7.19 -15.78 7.19
N SER A 122 -6.70 -15.05 8.19
CA SER A 122 -7.27 -13.79 8.61
C SER A 122 -6.17 -12.92 9.20
N ALA A 123 -6.21 -11.62 8.94
CA ALA A 123 -5.27 -10.68 9.57
C ALA A 123 -5.65 -10.44 11.04
N THR A 124 -6.96 -10.49 11.33
CA THR A 124 -7.51 -10.32 12.67
C THR A 124 -8.40 -11.50 13.05
N PHE A 125 -8.55 -11.75 14.36
CA PHE A 125 -9.35 -12.87 14.88
C PHE A 125 -10.50 -12.39 15.79
N PRO A 126 -11.46 -11.59 15.29
CA PRO A 126 -12.64 -11.25 16.08
C PRO A 126 -13.47 -12.50 16.37
N VAL A 127 -14.32 -12.44 17.41
CA VAL A 127 -15.17 -13.57 17.84
C VAL A 127 -15.99 -14.17 16.69
N GLN A 128 -16.43 -13.34 15.75
CA GLN A 128 -17.19 -13.79 14.58
C GLN A 128 -16.35 -14.65 13.63
N VAL A 129 -15.07 -14.34 13.42
CA VAL A 129 -14.13 -15.18 12.64
C VAL A 129 -13.92 -16.50 13.36
N MET A 130 -13.66 -16.46 14.67
CA MET A 130 -13.45 -17.67 15.48
C MET A 130 -14.69 -18.59 15.46
N ASN A 131 -15.89 -18.02 15.59
CA ASN A 131 -17.15 -18.76 15.49
C ASN A 131 -17.34 -19.36 14.08
N THR A 132 -16.98 -18.61 13.04
CA THR A 132 -17.05 -19.10 11.66
C THR A 132 -16.06 -20.24 11.44
N ALA A 133 -14.83 -20.13 11.93
CA ALA A 133 -13.84 -21.21 11.88
C ALA A 133 -14.39 -22.50 12.51
N GLN A 134 -15.01 -22.42 13.70
CA GLN A 134 -15.64 -23.56 14.37
C GLN A 134 -16.80 -24.17 13.57
N GLN A 135 -17.49 -23.39 12.74
CA GLN A 135 -18.58 -23.90 11.91
C GLN A 135 -18.09 -24.60 10.63
N PHE A 136 -16.95 -24.20 10.06
CA PHE A 136 -16.47 -24.72 8.78
C PHE A 136 -15.29 -25.70 8.91
N MET A 137 -14.60 -25.69 10.04
CA MET A 137 -13.40 -26.50 10.29
C MET A 137 -13.69 -27.54 11.37
N HIS A 138 -13.13 -28.73 11.20
CA HIS A 138 -13.16 -29.78 12.22
C HIS A 138 -11.87 -29.73 13.03
N THR A 139 -11.97 -29.49 14.35
CA THR A 139 -10.82 -29.43 15.28
C THR A 139 -9.66 -28.58 14.74
N PRO A 140 -9.86 -27.27 14.50
CA PRO A 140 -8.84 -26.42 13.89
C PRO A 140 -7.65 -26.23 14.84
N GLU A 141 -6.44 -26.37 14.30
CA GLU A 141 -5.22 -25.88 14.96
C GLU A 141 -5.14 -24.37 14.74
N HIS A 142 -4.86 -23.63 15.82
CA HIS A 142 -4.75 -22.18 15.76
C HIS A 142 -3.27 -21.79 15.73
N LEU A 143 -2.80 -21.34 14.58
CA LEU A 143 -1.48 -20.77 14.40
C LEU A 143 -1.58 -19.25 14.38
N SER A 144 -1.24 -18.61 15.49
CA SER A 144 -1.00 -17.16 15.51
C SER A 144 0.49 -16.93 15.42
N LEU A 145 0.93 -16.19 14.41
CA LEU A 145 2.29 -15.66 14.35
C LEU A 145 2.48 -14.49 15.33
N SER A 146 1.39 -13.95 15.87
CA SER A 146 1.33 -12.80 16.76
C SER A 146 0.75 -13.23 18.10
N ALA A 147 1.53 -13.92 18.94
CA ALA A 147 1.06 -14.32 20.27
C ALA A 147 1.34 -13.26 21.35
N ASP A 148 2.38 -12.41 21.22
CA ASP A 148 2.71 -11.45 22.29
C ASP A 148 2.90 -10.01 21.82
N HIS A 149 3.14 -9.77 20.53
CA HIS A 149 3.17 -8.44 19.96
C HIS A 149 2.59 -8.53 18.56
N VAL A 150 1.57 -7.71 18.24
CA VAL A 150 1.44 -7.26 16.84
C VAL A 150 2.84 -6.79 16.47
N HIS A 151 3.40 -7.26 15.36
CA HIS A 151 4.70 -6.84 14.87
C HIS A 151 4.64 -5.32 14.57
N VAL A 152 4.73 -4.51 15.62
CA VAL A 152 4.78 -3.05 15.69
C VAL A 152 6.22 -2.58 15.40
N THR A 153 7.15 -3.51 15.17
CA THR A 153 8.58 -3.23 15.09
C THR A 153 9.07 -2.68 13.75
N GLU A 154 8.22 -2.51 12.72
CA GLU A 154 8.67 -2.02 11.40
C GLU A 154 7.89 -0.82 10.85
N THR A 155 6.73 -0.44 11.43
CA THR A 155 5.96 0.72 11.00
C THR A 155 5.79 1.73 12.13
N ASP A 156 6.23 2.96 11.93
CA ASP A 156 5.96 4.06 12.84
C ASP A 156 4.53 4.54 12.66
N HIS A 157 3.73 4.50 13.73
CA HIS A 157 2.35 4.94 13.71
C HIS A 157 2.24 6.32 14.33
N LEU A 158 1.93 7.31 13.49
CA LEU A 158 1.88 8.72 13.88
C LEU A 158 0.48 9.28 13.66
N TYR A 159 0.13 10.31 14.43
CA TYR A 159 -1.03 11.13 14.13
C TYR A 159 -0.76 12.62 14.32
N TYR A 160 -1.47 13.42 13.54
CA TYR A 160 -1.47 14.87 13.63
C TYR A 160 -2.88 15.34 13.98
N PHE A 161 -2.99 16.17 15.01
CA PHE A 161 -4.25 16.83 15.34
C PHE A 161 -4.46 18.03 14.42
N VAL A 162 -5.53 18.00 13.62
CA VAL A 162 -5.81 19.00 12.60
C VAL A 162 -7.29 19.39 12.64
N PRO A 163 -7.61 20.70 12.68
CA PRO A 163 -8.98 21.18 12.46
C PRO A 163 -9.54 20.65 11.14
N GLY A 164 -10.81 20.23 11.11
CA GLY A 164 -11.38 19.55 9.94
C GLY A 164 -11.32 20.36 8.63
N MET A 165 -11.33 21.70 8.71
CA MET A 165 -11.24 22.59 7.56
C MET A 165 -9.83 22.72 6.98
N ASP A 166 -8.78 22.36 7.72
CA ASP A 166 -7.38 22.58 7.35
C ASP A 166 -6.64 21.28 6.96
N LYS A 167 -7.36 20.16 6.84
CA LYS A 167 -6.77 18.83 6.58
C LYS A 167 -6.00 18.76 5.25
N ASP A 168 -6.45 19.49 4.24
CA ASP A 168 -5.80 19.55 2.93
C ASP A 168 -4.44 20.27 3.02
N ARG A 169 -4.40 21.45 3.66
CA ARG A 169 -3.16 22.19 3.92
C ARG A 169 -2.21 21.40 4.83
N ALA A 170 -2.76 20.74 5.85
CA ALA A 170 -1.99 19.91 6.76
C ALA A 170 -1.35 18.73 6.03
N LEU A 171 -2.12 18.02 5.19
CA LEU A 171 -1.61 16.91 4.40
C LEU A 171 -0.41 17.35 3.55
N VAL A 172 -0.51 18.49 2.85
CA VAL A 172 0.58 19.01 2.02
C VAL A 172 1.81 19.33 2.86
N ARG A 173 1.66 20.05 3.98
CA ARG A 173 2.80 20.38 4.88
C ARG A 173 3.49 19.13 5.42
N ILE A 174 2.72 18.11 5.79
CA ILE A 174 3.29 16.84 6.27
C ILE A 174 4.01 16.12 5.12
N ILE A 175 3.44 16.09 3.92
CA ILE A 175 4.12 15.53 2.73
C ILE A 175 5.43 16.27 2.44
N GLU A 176 5.46 17.59 2.56
CA GLU A 176 6.69 18.37 2.36
C GLU A 176 7.74 18.07 3.41
N THR A 177 7.32 17.87 4.66
CA THR A 177 8.21 17.56 5.78
C THR A 177 8.77 16.15 5.69
N GLU A 178 7.90 15.14 5.53
CA GLU A 178 8.24 13.71 5.51
C GLU A 178 8.87 13.28 4.17
N ASN A 179 8.54 13.98 3.07
CA ASN A 179 9.03 13.74 1.71
C ASN A 179 9.00 12.26 1.26
N PRO A 180 7.81 11.64 1.25
CA PRO A 180 7.67 10.24 0.86
C PRO A 180 8.14 10.00 -0.58
N THR A 181 8.83 8.87 -0.79
CA THR A 181 9.22 8.39 -2.13
C THR A 181 8.01 7.91 -2.90
N SER A 182 7.13 7.19 -2.23
CA SER A 182 5.80 6.78 -2.68
C SER A 182 4.86 6.63 -1.49
N ALA A 183 3.58 6.99 -1.66
CA ALA A 183 2.59 6.85 -0.61
C ALA A 183 1.19 6.54 -1.14
N ILE A 184 0.39 5.91 -0.28
CA ILE A 184 -1.06 5.77 -0.48
C ILE A 184 -1.79 6.64 0.55
N ILE A 185 -2.76 7.42 0.08
CA ILE A 185 -3.64 8.25 0.89
C ILE A 185 -5.03 7.62 0.91
N PHE A 186 -5.44 7.12 2.07
CA PHE A 186 -6.75 6.54 2.27
C PHE A 186 -7.79 7.58 2.68
N CYS A 187 -8.92 7.57 1.99
CA CYS A 187 -10.12 8.35 2.33
C CYS A 187 -11.33 7.42 2.48
N ASN A 188 -12.27 7.74 3.38
CA ASN A 188 -13.44 6.89 3.63
C ASN A 188 -14.47 6.96 2.48
N THR A 189 -14.53 8.07 1.74
CA THR A 189 -15.52 8.27 0.66
C THR A 189 -14.86 8.57 -0.69
N LYS A 190 -15.51 8.14 -1.77
CA LYS A 190 -15.07 8.41 -3.14
C LYS A 190 -15.00 9.90 -3.49
N VAL A 191 -15.91 10.70 -2.92
CA VAL A 191 -15.92 12.16 -3.10
C VAL A 191 -14.65 12.77 -2.52
N LYS A 192 -14.22 12.30 -1.34
CA LYS A 192 -12.96 12.73 -0.72
C LYS A 192 -11.74 12.23 -1.47
N VAL A 193 -11.76 11.01 -2.00
CA VAL A 193 -10.68 10.51 -2.88
C VAL A 193 -10.46 11.46 -4.06
N HIS A 194 -11.52 11.80 -4.78
CA HIS A 194 -11.44 12.71 -5.92
C HIS A 194 -10.95 14.10 -5.51
N TYR A 195 -11.55 14.66 -4.44
CA TYR A 195 -11.16 15.97 -3.92
C TYR A 195 -9.67 16.04 -3.54
N VAL A 196 -9.19 15.09 -2.72
CA VAL A 196 -7.79 15.05 -2.28
C VAL A 196 -6.84 14.87 -3.46
N THR A 197 -7.21 14.06 -4.45
CA THR A 197 -6.42 13.88 -5.68
C THR A 197 -6.27 15.19 -6.44
N VAL A 198 -7.37 15.93 -6.64
CA VAL A 198 -7.34 17.23 -7.31
C VAL A 198 -6.53 18.25 -6.51
N VAL A 199 -6.64 18.25 -5.18
CA VAL A 199 -5.81 19.10 -4.31
C VAL A 199 -4.33 18.80 -4.56
N LEU A 200 -3.90 17.55 -4.42
CA LEU A 200 -2.50 17.16 -4.62
C LEU A 200 -1.98 17.55 -6.01
N GLN A 201 -2.76 17.30 -7.06
CA GLN A 201 -2.40 17.69 -8.43
C GLN A 201 -2.27 19.20 -8.60
N ARG A 202 -3.13 20.01 -7.96
CA ARG A 202 -3.02 21.47 -7.99
C ARG A 202 -1.79 22.00 -7.26
N PHE A 203 -1.30 21.28 -6.27
CA PHE A 203 -0.02 21.54 -5.61
C PHE A 203 1.19 20.98 -6.38
N GLY A 204 1.01 20.45 -7.59
CA GLY A 204 2.08 19.96 -8.45
C GLY A 204 2.51 18.51 -8.16
N TYR A 205 1.85 17.80 -7.25
CA TYR A 205 2.19 16.42 -6.96
C TYR A 205 1.70 15.46 -8.05
N ASP A 206 2.53 14.45 -8.36
CA ASP A 206 2.11 13.32 -9.17
C ASP A 206 1.18 12.39 -8.38
N ALA A 207 -0.12 12.67 -8.46
CA ALA A 207 -1.18 11.94 -7.78
C ALA A 207 -2.23 11.41 -8.76
N ASP A 208 -2.77 10.22 -8.49
CA ASP A 208 -3.85 9.60 -9.24
C ASP A 208 -4.80 8.89 -8.26
N GLU A 209 -6.05 8.70 -8.67
CA GLU A 209 -7.06 8.11 -7.79
C GLU A 209 -7.36 6.66 -8.12
N LEU A 210 -7.82 5.94 -7.11
CA LEU A 210 -8.37 4.60 -7.23
C LEU A 210 -9.68 4.52 -6.46
N SER A 211 -10.79 4.64 -7.19
CA SER A 211 -12.15 4.60 -6.66
C SER A 211 -13.03 3.62 -7.45
N ALA A 212 -14.21 3.32 -6.93
CA ALA A 212 -15.16 2.40 -7.58
C ALA A 212 -15.79 2.99 -8.86
N ASP A 213 -15.64 4.29 -9.10
CA ASP A 213 -16.24 4.99 -10.25
C ASP A 213 -15.33 4.97 -11.49
N LEU A 214 -14.06 4.53 -11.35
CA LEU A 214 -13.13 4.43 -12.47
C LEU A 214 -13.57 3.35 -13.47
N SER A 215 -13.36 3.63 -14.75
CA SER A 215 -13.46 2.60 -15.78
C SER A 215 -12.40 1.52 -15.54
N GLN A 216 -12.65 0.29 -16.02
CA GLN A 216 -11.68 -0.79 -15.87
C GLN A 216 -10.33 -0.45 -16.53
N ALA A 217 -10.36 0.24 -17.68
CA ALA A 217 -9.15 0.69 -18.38
C ALA A 217 -8.37 1.73 -17.56
N ASP A 218 -9.05 2.70 -16.95
CA ASP A 218 -8.41 3.69 -16.09
C ASP A 218 -7.84 3.05 -14.84
N ARG A 219 -8.58 2.11 -14.24
CA ARG A 219 -8.13 1.34 -13.09
C ARG A 219 -6.83 0.60 -13.40
N GLU A 220 -6.76 -0.09 -14.54
CA GLU A 220 -5.55 -0.79 -14.97
C GLU A 220 -4.39 0.18 -15.25
N ARG A 221 -4.66 1.32 -15.88
CA ARG A 221 -3.66 2.38 -16.09
C ARG A 221 -3.03 2.83 -14.77
N VAL A 222 -3.85 3.17 -13.78
CA VAL A 222 -3.37 3.62 -12.45
C VAL A 222 -2.56 2.53 -11.78
N LEU A 223 -3.06 1.29 -11.76
CA LEU A 223 -2.36 0.17 -11.13
C LEU A 223 -1.02 -0.16 -11.81
N ASN A 224 -0.94 -0.03 -13.12
CA ASN A 224 0.31 -0.22 -13.84
C ASN A 224 1.35 0.85 -13.47
N ARG A 225 0.93 2.11 -13.31
CA ARG A 225 1.83 3.18 -12.83
C ARG A 225 2.33 2.92 -11.41
N VAL A 226 1.44 2.48 -10.52
CA VAL A 226 1.79 2.11 -9.14
C VAL A 226 2.81 0.96 -9.12
N ARG A 227 2.58 -0.11 -9.89
CA ARG A 227 3.49 -1.26 -10.00
C ARG A 227 4.83 -0.89 -10.62
N ALA A 228 4.84 0.02 -11.59
CA ALA A 228 6.04 0.54 -12.21
C ALA A 228 6.81 1.52 -11.33
N GLY A 229 6.26 1.95 -10.19
CA GLY A 229 6.86 2.97 -9.33
C GLY A 229 6.87 4.36 -9.95
N THR A 230 6.02 4.61 -10.96
CA THR A 230 5.93 5.90 -11.69
C THR A 230 4.76 6.76 -11.23
N LEU A 231 4.06 6.35 -10.17
CA LEU A 231 3.08 7.17 -9.47
C LEU A 231 3.59 7.42 -8.05
N ARG A 232 3.72 8.68 -7.67
CA ARG A 232 4.19 9.06 -6.33
C ARG A 232 3.09 8.93 -5.28
N PHE A 233 1.88 9.40 -5.57
CA PHE A 233 0.76 9.39 -4.63
C PHE A 233 -0.46 8.68 -5.20
N LEU A 234 -0.90 7.62 -4.54
CA LEU A 234 -2.15 6.94 -4.86
C LEU A 234 -3.21 7.35 -3.84
N VAL A 235 -4.31 7.96 -4.27
CA VAL A 235 -5.43 8.25 -3.37
C VAL A 235 -6.52 7.20 -3.55
N ALA A 236 -6.98 6.54 -2.48
CA ALA A 236 -7.89 5.40 -2.62
C ALA A 236 -8.89 5.27 -1.48
N THR A 237 -9.99 4.57 -1.76
CA THR A 237 -10.85 3.99 -0.71
C THR A 237 -10.39 2.59 -0.34
N ASP A 238 -10.79 2.10 0.83
CA ASP A 238 -10.52 0.70 1.21
C ASP A 238 -11.05 -0.28 0.16
N VAL A 239 -12.27 -0.05 -0.33
CA VAL A 239 -12.90 -0.94 -1.31
C VAL A 239 -12.09 -1.04 -2.59
N ALA A 240 -11.57 0.09 -3.07
CA ALA A 240 -10.84 0.15 -4.33
C ALA A 240 -9.41 -0.42 -4.21
N ALA A 241 -8.78 -0.24 -3.05
CA ALA A 241 -7.43 -0.72 -2.72
C ALA A 241 -7.37 -2.20 -2.27
N ARG A 242 -8.50 -2.80 -1.92
CA ARG A 242 -8.61 -4.19 -1.44
C ARG A 242 -8.25 -5.19 -2.54
N GLY A 243 -7.49 -6.22 -2.15
CA GLY A 243 -7.08 -7.26 -3.11
C GLY A 243 -6.35 -6.65 -4.30
N LEU A 244 -5.44 -5.72 -4.03
CA LEU A 244 -4.50 -5.28 -5.04
C LEU A 244 -3.09 -5.59 -4.56
N ASP A 245 -2.33 -6.15 -5.49
CA ASP A 245 -0.89 -6.27 -5.38
C ASP A 245 -0.29 -4.89 -5.66
N ILE A 246 -0.29 -4.08 -4.61
CA ILE A 246 0.37 -2.78 -4.55
C ILE A 246 1.75 -3.08 -3.96
N PRO A 247 2.85 -2.67 -4.63
CA PRO A 247 4.19 -2.80 -4.09
C PRO A 247 4.31 -2.12 -2.73
N GLU A 248 5.39 -2.45 -2.04
CA GLU A 248 5.70 -1.80 -0.77
C GLU A 248 5.84 -0.28 -0.94
N LEU A 249 5.15 0.47 -0.08
CA LEU A 249 5.16 1.94 -0.09
C LEU A 249 5.94 2.47 1.10
N SER A 250 6.60 3.61 0.96
CA SER A 250 7.33 4.23 2.07
C SER A 250 6.39 4.76 3.17
N HIS A 251 5.22 5.27 2.76
CA HIS A 251 4.28 5.92 3.66
C HIS A 251 2.84 5.52 3.36
N VAL A 252 2.04 5.49 4.41
CA VAL A 252 0.59 5.39 4.36
C VAL A 252 0.02 6.60 5.06
N PHE A 253 -0.76 7.40 4.34
CA PHE A 253 -1.56 8.46 4.93
C PHE A 253 -3.01 7.98 5.09
N GLN A 254 -3.56 8.17 6.28
CA GLN A 254 -4.97 8.03 6.54
C GLN A 254 -5.51 9.44 6.69
N TYR A 255 -6.12 9.96 5.62
CA TYR A 255 -6.69 11.31 5.62
C TYR A 255 -7.72 11.50 6.74
N GLU A 256 -8.36 10.38 7.10
CA GLU A 256 -9.27 10.25 8.22
C GLU A 256 -9.12 8.83 8.81
N PRO A 257 -9.36 8.65 10.11
CA PRO A 257 -9.45 7.31 10.68
C PRO A 257 -10.51 6.47 9.94
N PRO A 258 -10.28 5.16 9.76
CA PRO A 258 -11.26 4.29 9.12
C PRO A 258 -12.52 4.16 9.98
N ASP A 259 -13.66 3.95 9.33
CA ASP A 259 -14.94 3.71 10.02
C ASP A 259 -14.93 2.35 10.75
N GLU A 260 -14.28 1.34 10.16
CA GLU A 260 -14.06 0.01 10.75
C GLU A 260 -12.68 -0.05 11.41
N LEU A 261 -12.60 -0.52 12.65
CA LEU A 261 -11.33 -0.56 13.40
C LEU A 261 -10.30 -1.44 12.68
N GLU A 262 -10.72 -2.62 12.22
CA GLU A 262 -9.89 -3.60 11.53
C GLU A 262 -9.29 -3.05 10.22
N ALA A 263 -9.95 -2.09 9.58
CA ALA A 263 -9.43 -1.47 8.36
C ALA A 263 -8.12 -0.71 8.60
N TYR A 264 -7.87 -0.22 9.82
CA TYR A 264 -6.62 0.48 10.15
C TYR A 264 -5.39 -0.39 9.89
N ILE A 265 -5.41 -1.64 10.36
CA ILE A 265 -4.30 -2.59 10.19
C ILE A 265 -4.05 -2.84 8.71
N HIS A 266 -5.12 -2.98 7.93
CA HIS A 266 -4.99 -3.24 6.51
C HIS A 266 -4.49 -2.05 5.70
N ARG A 267 -4.83 -0.82 6.13
CA ARG A 267 -4.31 0.43 5.56
C ARG A 267 -2.84 0.55 5.89
N ALA A 268 -2.47 0.49 7.17
CA ALA A 268 -1.10 0.59 7.64
C ALA A 268 -0.20 -0.51 7.07
N GLY A 269 -0.72 -1.73 6.90
CA GLY A 269 0.01 -2.84 6.26
C GLY A 269 0.26 -2.70 4.76
N ARG A 270 0.11 -1.50 4.18
CA ARG A 270 0.62 -1.13 2.84
C ARG A 270 2.05 -0.58 2.88
N THR A 271 2.58 -0.39 4.07
CA THR A 271 3.99 -0.09 4.37
C THR A 271 4.49 -1.04 5.47
N GLY A 272 5.79 -1.02 5.75
CA GLY A 272 6.46 -1.87 6.72
C GLY A 272 6.47 -3.37 6.36
N ARG A 273 6.58 -3.74 5.07
CA ARG A 273 6.68 -5.16 4.66
C ARG A 273 8.12 -5.59 4.43
N ALA A 274 8.36 -6.89 4.66
CA ALA A 274 9.60 -7.58 4.31
C ALA A 274 10.88 -6.99 4.94
N GLY A 275 10.80 -6.43 6.16
CA GLY A 275 11.96 -5.88 6.88
C GLY A 275 12.24 -4.41 6.59
N ALA A 276 11.44 -3.75 5.75
CA ALA A 276 11.58 -2.32 5.46
C ALA A 276 10.87 -1.47 6.52
N THR A 277 11.45 -0.32 6.88
CA THR A 277 10.80 0.65 7.76
C THR A 277 9.72 1.41 7.01
N GLY A 278 8.52 1.49 7.58
CA GLY A 278 7.38 2.22 7.05
C GLY A 278 6.85 3.29 8.00
N VAL A 279 6.08 4.25 7.48
CA VAL A 279 5.41 5.26 8.32
C VAL A 279 3.92 5.32 7.99
N ALA A 280 3.08 5.14 9.00
CA ALA A 280 1.63 5.26 8.90
C ALA A 280 1.14 6.50 9.64
N ILE A 281 0.72 7.52 8.89
CA ILE A 281 0.33 8.83 9.42
C ILE A 281 -1.19 8.99 9.35
N THR A 282 -1.84 9.33 10.47
CA THR A 282 -3.28 9.62 10.54
C THR A 282 -3.55 11.09 10.79
N LEU A 283 -4.39 11.71 9.95
CA LEU A 283 -4.91 13.06 10.18
C LEU A 283 -6.19 12.99 11.01
N VAL A 284 -6.24 13.71 12.14
CA VAL A 284 -7.28 13.55 13.15
C VAL A 284 -7.85 14.89 13.58
N SER A 285 -9.16 15.06 13.48
CA SER A 285 -9.90 16.17 14.11
C SER A 285 -10.48 15.79 15.47
N GLY A 286 -11.07 16.76 16.17
CA GLY A 286 -11.61 16.58 17.54
C GLY A 286 -12.49 15.34 17.72
N ALA A 287 -13.52 15.16 16.88
CA ALA A 287 -14.41 13.99 16.99
C ALA A 287 -13.74 12.67 16.58
N GLU A 288 -12.79 12.75 15.65
CA GLU A 288 -12.08 11.58 15.10
C GLU A 288 -11.02 11.04 16.06
N LYS A 289 -10.53 11.86 17.01
CA LYS A 289 -9.56 11.44 18.04
C LYS A 289 -10.08 10.26 18.85
N PHE A 290 -11.37 10.28 19.21
CA PHE A 290 -12.01 9.15 19.90
C PHE A 290 -12.02 7.87 19.07
N ALA A 291 -12.16 7.96 17.75
CA ALA A 291 -12.11 6.79 16.87
C ALA A 291 -10.69 6.21 16.82
N LEU A 292 -9.67 7.08 16.69
CA LEU A 292 -8.27 6.65 16.70
C LEU A 292 -7.86 6.02 18.03
N ASP A 293 -8.26 6.60 19.16
CA ASP A 293 -7.97 6.06 20.50
C ASP A 293 -8.57 4.66 20.68
N ARG A 294 -9.76 4.41 20.12
CA ARG A 294 -10.38 3.07 20.14
C ARG A 294 -9.56 2.06 19.33
N ILE A 295 -9.03 2.47 18.18
CA ILE A 295 -8.16 1.64 17.33
C ILE A 295 -6.86 1.31 18.09
N SER A 296 -6.17 2.33 18.63
CA SER A 296 -4.93 2.15 19.40
C SER A 296 -5.12 1.18 20.57
N LYS A 297 -6.19 1.35 21.36
CA LYS A 297 -6.51 0.46 22.49
C LYS A 297 -6.89 -0.96 22.06
N ARG A 298 -7.67 -1.10 20.99
CA ARG A 298 -8.14 -2.41 20.51
C ARG A 298 -6.99 -3.30 20.02
N PHE A 299 -6.03 -2.71 19.31
CA PHE A 299 -4.93 -3.45 18.71
C PHE A 299 -3.60 -3.31 19.46
N ALA A 300 -3.60 -2.58 20.59
CA ALA A 300 -2.40 -2.27 21.36
C ALA A 300 -1.28 -1.65 20.51
N ILE A 301 -1.65 -0.79 19.56
CA ILE A 301 -0.71 -0.08 18.69
C ILE A 301 -0.46 1.30 19.32
N PRO A 302 0.78 1.64 19.72
CA PRO A 302 1.11 2.98 20.14
C PRO A 302 1.06 3.90 18.92
N ILE A 303 0.20 4.92 18.95
CA ILE A 303 0.10 5.92 17.88
C ILE A 303 0.56 7.25 18.48
N GLU A 304 1.72 7.71 18.06
CA GLU A 304 2.38 8.89 18.62
C GLU A 304 1.78 10.18 18.03
N GLU A 305 1.50 11.16 18.88
CA GLU A 305 1.11 12.50 18.44
C GLU A 305 2.35 13.27 17.98
N ARG A 306 2.33 13.80 16.76
CA ARG A 306 3.32 14.80 16.32
C ARG A 306 2.69 16.18 16.18
N PRO A 307 3.42 17.24 16.54
CA PRO A 307 2.95 18.60 16.34
C PRO A 307 2.90 18.90 14.83
N MET A 308 1.89 19.66 14.40
CA MET A 308 1.82 20.13 13.03
C MET A 308 3.04 21.00 12.70
N PRO A 309 3.73 20.74 11.57
CA PRO A 309 4.83 21.59 11.12
C PRO A 309 4.35 23.04 10.94
N SER A 310 5.13 23.99 11.45
CA SER A 310 4.90 25.41 11.20
C SER A 310 5.32 25.78 9.78
N ASP A 311 4.90 26.95 9.30
CA ASP A 311 5.35 27.45 7.99
C ASP A 311 6.88 27.68 7.96
N GLU A 312 7.48 28.08 9.08
CA GLU A 312 8.93 28.25 9.22
C GLU A 312 9.68 26.90 9.13
N ASP A 313 9.13 25.83 9.72
CA ASP A 313 9.71 24.48 9.63
C ASP A 313 9.71 23.98 8.18
N VAL A 314 8.58 24.18 7.48
CA VAL A 314 8.41 23.78 6.08
C VAL A 314 9.36 24.60 5.19
N GLU A 315 9.44 25.91 5.38
CA GLU A 315 10.36 26.80 4.64
C GLU A 315 11.81 26.32 4.79
N ALA A 316 12.26 26.05 6.01
CA ALA A 316 13.62 25.59 6.27
C ALA A 316 13.93 24.26 5.57
N ILE A 317 13.02 23.29 5.64
CA ILE A 317 13.17 21.97 5.02
C ILE A 317 13.19 22.08 3.49
N VAL A 318 12.27 22.85 2.92
CA VAL A 318 12.18 23.06 1.47
C VAL A 318 13.44 23.79 0.96
N ALA A 319 13.90 24.83 1.66
CA ALA A 319 15.11 25.56 1.31
C ALA A 319 16.36 24.64 1.32
N GLN A 320 16.49 23.81 2.36
CA GLN A 320 17.59 22.84 2.45
C GLN A 320 17.53 21.82 1.30
N ARG A 321 16.35 21.29 1.01
CA ARG A 321 16.14 20.31 -0.06
C ARG A 321 16.43 20.90 -1.44
N LEU A 322 15.89 22.07 -1.72
CA LEU A 322 16.09 22.77 -2.98
C LEU A 322 17.58 23.08 -3.20
N THR A 323 18.26 23.54 -2.17
CA THR A 323 19.72 23.77 -2.21
C THR A 323 20.46 22.49 -2.57
N ALA A 324 20.17 21.37 -1.90
CA ALA A 324 20.80 20.09 -2.20
C ALA A 324 20.55 19.60 -3.64
N LEU A 325 19.33 19.78 -4.16
CA LEU A 325 18.97 19.46 -5.55
C LEU A 325 19.74 20.32 -6.55
N LEU A 326 19.83 21.63 -6.30
CA LEU A 326 20.56 22.56 -7.16
C LEU A 326 22.05 22.26 -7.16
N GLU A 327 22.63 21.97 -5.99
CA GLU A 327 24.03 21.56 -5.88
C GLU A 327 24.33 20.25 -6.61
N SER A 328 23.45 19.24 -6.50
CA SER A 328 23.62 17.98 -7.24
C SER A 328 23.63 18.24 -8.74
N ARG A 329 22.65 19.01 -9.22
CA ARG A 329 22.54 19.35 -10.64
C ARG A 329 23.72 20.19 -11.12
N LEU A 330 24.29 21.05 -10.27
CA LEU A 330 25.49 21.80 -10.58
C LEU A 330 26.71 20.89 -10.78
N ARG A 331 26.86 19.84 -9.94
CA ARG A 331 27.94 18.85 -10.05
C ARG A 331 27.85 17.97 -11.29
N GLU A 332 26.64 17.73 -11.78
CA GLU A 332 26.39 16.88 -12.97
C GLU A 332 26.60 17.60 -14.31
N ARG A 333 26.87 18.91 -14.31
CA ARG A 333 27.00 19.69 -15.56
C ARG A 333 28.25 19.30 -16.35
N ASP A 334 28.09 19.20 -17.67
CA ASP A 334 29.22 19.00 -18.57
C ASP A 334 30.02 20.31 -18.81
N ARG A 335 31.17 20.21 -19.51
CA ARG A 335 32.03 21.35 -19.82
C ARG A 335 31.32 22.44 -20.63
N LEU A 336 30.52 22.06 -21.63
CA LEU A 336 29.82 23.00 -22.51
C LEU A 336 28.71 23.73 -21.75
N GLN A 337 27.94 23.01 -20.93
CA GLN A 337 26.91 23.57 -20.06
C GLN A 337 27.50 24.53 -19.03
N THR A 338 28.69 24.24 -18.51
CA THR A 338 29.42 25.10 -17.58
C THR A 338 29.85 26.40 -18.27
N GLU A 339 30.49 26.30 -19.44
CA GLU A 339 30.91 27.46 -20.23
C GLU A 339 29.72 28.34 -20.62
N ARG A 340 28.62 27.74 -21.09
CA ARG A 340 27.38 28.48 -21.42
C ARG A 340 26.80 29.21 -20.21
N SER A 341 26.83 28.61 -19.01
CA SER A 341 26.30 29.24 -17.80
C SER A 341 27.11 30.45 -17.32
N GLN A 342 28.41 30.51 -17.62
CA GLN A 342 29.27 31.63 -17.20
C GLN A 342 28.83 32.98 -17.79
N ARG A 343 28.17 32.98 -18.96
CA ARG A 343 27.64 34.19 -19.61
C ARG A 343 26.60 34.93 -18.76
N PHE A 344 25.95 34.23 -17.83
CA PHE A 344 24.91 34.78 -16.97
C PHE A 344 25.44 35.25 -15.61
N ILE A 345 26.73 35.08 -15.30
CA ILE A 345 27.30 35.52 -14.00
C ILE A 345 27.05 37.02 -13.72
N PRO A 346 27.22 37.95 -14.69
CA PRO A 346 26.94 39.36 -14.44
C PRO A 346 25.47 39.61 -14.05
N LEU A 347 24.54 39.02 -14.82
CA LEU A 347 23.10 39.12 -14.54
C LEU A 347 22.73 38.49 -13.19
N ALA A 348 23.32 37.33 -12.86
CA ALA A 348 23.04 36.66 -11.58
C ALA A 348 23.45 37.50 -10.37
N ARG A 349 24.56 38.25 -10.46
CA ARG A 349 24.97 39.20 -9.42
C ARG A 349 24.00 40.37 -9.31
N GLU A 350 23.62 40.95 -10.45
CA GLU A 350 22.65 42.05 -10.49
C GLU A 350 21.31 41.65 -9.86
N LEU A 351 20.78 40.48 -10.21
CA LEU A 351 19.53 39.95 -9.62
C LEU A 351 19.66 39.67 -8.12
N ALA A 352 20.84 39.24 -7.65
CA ALA A 352 21.07 38.96 -6.23
C ALA A 352 21.18 40.25 -5.38
N ASP A 353 21.75 41.32 -5.95
CA ASP A 353 21.97 42.58 -5.25
C ASP A 353 20.74 43.52 -5.31
N ALA A 354 19.88 43.36 -6.32
CA ALA A 354 18.70 44.19 -6.50
C ALA A 354 17.47 43.63 -5.77
N VAL A 355 17.09 44.25 -4.65
CA VAL A 355 15.88 43.88 -3.86
C VAL A 355 14.60 43.85 -4.72
N GLY A 356 14.51 44.69 -5.76
CA GLY A 356 13.35 44.72 -6.67
C GLY A 356 13.23 43.51 -7.61
N GLU A 357 14.33 42.76 -7.81
CA GLU A 357 14.41 41.63 -8.74
C GLU A 357 14.29 40.26 -8.04
N LEU A 358 14.16 40.26 -6.70
CA LEU A 358 13.90 39.06 -5.90
C LEU A 358 12.72 38.21 -6.43
N PRO A 359 11.61 38.77 -6.93
CA PRO A 359 10.52 37.96 -7.48
C PRO A 359 10.94 37.05 -8.64
N LEU A 360 11.92 37.46 -9.47
CA LEU A 360 12.41 36.63 -10.57
C LEU A 360 13.21 35.44 -10.05
N ILE A 361 14.07 35.64 -9.05
CA ILE A 361 14.81 34.56 -8.40
C ILE A 361 13.84 33.61 -7.71
N THR A 362 12.89 34.14 -6.93
CA THR A 362 11.88 33.33 -6.23
C THR A 362 11.05 32.49 -7.21
N MET A 363 10.61 33.07 -8.33
CA MET A 363 9.89 32.33 -9.39
C MET A 363 10.74 31.19 -9.95
N LEU A 364 12.02 31.44 -10.27
CA LEU A 364 12.91 30.38 -10.79
C LEU A 364 13.14 29.25 -9.79
N LEU A 365 13.25 29.58 -8.50
CA LEU A 365 13.39 28.61 -7.42
C LEU A 365 12.12 27.77 -7.24
N ASP A 366 10.96 28.40 -7.24
CA ASP A 366 9.65 27.73 -7.16
C ASP A 366 9.43 26.82 -8.37
N ASP A 367 9.58 27.33 -9.60
CA ASP A 367 9.42 26.54 -10.83
C ASP A 367 10.33 25.30 -10.85
N TYR A 368 11.59 25.46 -10.41
CA TYR A 368 12.52 24.35 -10.32
C TYR A 368 12.09 23.33 -9.25
N TYR A 369 11.64 23.82 -8.09
CA TYR A 369 11.17 22.96 -7.01
C TYR A 369 9.92 22.19 -7.42
N GLN A 370 8.94 22.84 -8.05
CA GLN A 370 7.71 22.23 -8.56
C GLN A 370 8.00 21.11 -9.55
N GLN A 371 8.96 21.30 -10.47
CA GLN A 371 9.39 20.24 -11.38
C GLN A 371 9.90 18.97 -10.67
N SER A 372 10.49 19.13 -9.47
CA SER A 372 10.95 17.99 -8.68
C SER A 372 9.82 17.20 -8.01
N LEU A 373 8.62 17.79 -7.88
CA LEU A 373 7.47 17.13 -7.25
C LEU A 373 6.74 16.14 -8.18
N HIS A 374 6.91 16.30 -9.49
CA HIS A 374 6.27 15.48 -10.54
C HIS A 374 6.90 14.08 -10.73
N ALA A 375 7.99 13.77 -10.03
CA ALA A 375 8.63 12.45 -10.09
C ALA A 375 8.70 11.84 -8.68
N PRO A 376 8.74 10.50 -8.55
CA PRO A 376 9.02 9.83 -7.28
C PRO A 376 10.32 10.40 -6.70
N ALA A 377 10.33 10.74 -5.40
CA ALA A 377 11.53 11.28 -4.78
C ALA A 377 12.66 10.25 -4.87
N ILE A 378 13.79 10.66 -5.45
CA ILE A 378 15.02 9.88 -5.37
C ILE A 378 15.46 9.94 -3.90
N PRO A 379 15.67 8.81 -3.21
CA PRO A 379 16.22 8.84 -1.87
C PRO A 379 17.53 9.62 -1.89
N LEU A 380 17.63 10.67 -1.09
CA LEU A 380 18.90 11.34 -0.87
C LEU A 380 19.81 10.28 -0.24
N GLU A 381 20.86 9.84 -0.93
CA GLU A 381 21.91 9.04 -0.30
C GLU A 381 22.35 9.81 0.94
N ALA A 382 22.23 9.19 2.12
CA ALA A 382 22.74 9.78 3.35
C ALA A 382 24.18 10.23 3.10
N PRO A 383 24.60 11.42 3.59
CA PRO A 383 25.97 11.87 3.44
C PRO A 383 26.87 10.72 3.89
N ARG A 384 27.66 10.16 2.97
CA ARG A 384 28.64 9.14 3.33
C ARG A 384 29.50 9.78 4.41
N GLU A 385 29.31 9.36 5.66
CA GLU A 385 30.21 9.73 6.73
C GLU A 385 31.59 9.45 6.20
N ARG A 386 32.40 10.51 6.04
CA ARG A 386 33.79 10.36 5.66
C ARG A 386 34.36 9.41 6.69
N SER A 387 34.65 8.18 6.26
CA SER A 387 35.23 7.15 7.12
C SER A 387 36.38 7.80 7.87
N SER A 388 36.20 7.99 9.16
CA SER A 388 37.26 8.42 10.05
C SER A 388 38.34 7.37 9.88
N GLN A 389 39.44 7.75 9.23
CA GLN A 389 40.62 6.92 9.14
C GLN A 389 41.04 6.62 10.57
N ALA A 390 40.80 5.39 11.01
CA ALA A 390 41.37 4.87 12.24
C ALA A 390 42.89 5.06 12.16
N PRO A 391 43.56 5.60 13.20
CA PRO A 391 44.99 5.81 13.16
C PRO A 391 45.69 4.45 12.98
N ALA A 392 46.56 4.40 11.99
CA ALA A 392 47.37 3.24 11.67
C ALA A 392 48.05 2.71 12.94
N ARG A 393 47.78 1.44 13.27
CA ARG A 393 48.51 0.72 14.33
C ARG A 393 49.99 0.76 13.98
N ALA A 394 50.78 1.46 14.80
CA ALA A 394 52.23 1.44 14.73
C ALA A 394 52.74 0.00 14.93
N ASP A 395 53.50 -0.49 13.95
CA ASP A 395 54.25 -1.73 14.02
C ASP A 395 55.16 -1.73 15.25
N ARG A 396 54.94 -2.69 16.15
CA ARG A 396 55.90 -3.01 17.21
C ARG A 396 57.01 -3.89 16.62
N PRO A 397 58.30 -3.56 16.80
CA PRO A 397 59.38 -4.42 16.34
C PRO A 397 59.47 -5.69 17.20
N PRO A 398 59.97 -6.82 16.64
CA PRO A 398 60.03 -8.09 17.34
C PRO A 398 61.13 -8.09 18.41
N ARG A 399 60.80 -8.60 19.60
CA ARG A 399 61.76 -8.80 20.71
C ARG A 399 62.76 -9.92 20.37
N PRO A 400 64.06 -9.76 20.68
CA PRO A 400 65.05 -10.80 20.46
C PRO A 400 64.92 -11.94 21.48
N ARG A 401 65.00 -13.17 20.97
CA ARG A 401 65.06 -14.42 21.76
C ARG A 401 66.31 -14.41 22.65
N ARG A 402 66.12 -14.54 23.97
CA ARG A 402 67.20 -14.77 24.93
C ARG A 402 67.31 -16.27 25.22
N ASN A 403 68.43 -16.85 24.82
CA ASN A 403 68.80 -18.24 25.07
C ASN A 403 68.84 -18.55 26.56
N ARG A 404 68.28 -19.71 26.95
CA ARG A 404 68.53 -20.36 28.25
C ARG A 404 69.89 -21.06 28.21
N ARG A 405 70.76 -20.70 29.15
CA ARG A 405 71.57 -21.66 29.91
C ARG A 405 71.22 -21.46 31.37
#